data_AF-A0A519DVA1-F1
#
_entry.id   AF-A0A519DVA1-F1
#
_cell.length_a   1.000
_cell.length_b   1.000
_cell.length_c   1.000
_cell.angle_alpha   90.00
_cell.angle_beta   90.00
_cell.angle_gamma   90.00
#
_symmetry.space_group_name_H-M   'P 1'
#
loop_
_entity.id
_entity.type
_entity.pdbx_description
1 polymer ?
#
loop_
_entity_poly.entity_id
_entity_poly.type
_entity_poly.pdbx_seq_one_letter_code
_entity_poly.pdbx_strand_id
1 'polypeptide(L)'
;DRHGCVADVCIHAPDRGGDNRNHHAHILLTTRRLKPSGFTEKTRELDDRKTKEVDRWRERFASLQNERLHEAGQSVQVDHRSLLAQGIEREPTKHLGPAATGIERRTGEPSRRRLDFEAEVAQRLLLAKEAGELERQDKAVEGLILDLSGNIEKAKRQRDQEQAQADRQAQAERQEQAERFEQRRLERMSLTELQAELDRVRPLPMPELVNRDAKVIAAENQLRALQAQVEHAKTSEAEAQRDAAAWRQAHPLLAKMHDFKMPVSGFLAARQQEASNARNDFLVAAPQVGKAEVTLDYVRSIARDRVFTETAPARAKADELQEMVRERIRQEVEKARQQKREKEQKAELAKGLVLAAKL
;
A
#
# COMPACT_ATOMS: atom_id res chain seq x y z
N ASP A 1 3.33 49.93 53.45
CA ASP A 1 4.60 49.17 53.55
C ASP A 1 5.38 49.11 52.24
N ARG A 2 4.95 48.34 51.22
CA ARG A 2 5.74 48.12 49.99
C ARG A 2 6.25 49.37 49.28
N HIS A 3 5.41 50.40 49.15
CA HIS A 3 5.77 51.62 48.43
C HIS A 3 6.28 52.73 49.37
N GLY A 4 6.24 52.55 50.69
CA GLY A 4 6.61 53.61 51.63
C GLY A 4 5.81 54.92 51.49
N CYS A 5 4.67 54.92 50.80
CA CYS A 5 3.79 56.08 50.72
C CYS A 5 2.90 56.17 51.96
N VAL A 6 2.49 57.40 52.29
CA VAL A 6 1.37 57.63 53.20
C VAL A 6 0.08 57.55 52.39
N ALA A 7 -0.92 56.88 52.95
CA ALA A 7 -2.26 56.78 52.38
C ALA A 7 -3.24 57.58 53.24
N ASP A 8 -3.96 58.49 52.61
CA ASP A 8 -5.17 59.13 53.16
C ASP A 8 -6.39 58.40 52.59
N VAL A 9 -7.26 57.92 53.47
CA VAL A 9 -8.35 56.98 53.12
C VAL A 9 -9.68 57.54 53.59
N CYS A 10 -10.57 57.80 52.62
CA CYS A 10 -11.93 58.26 52.84
C CYS A 10 -12.92 57.22 52.31
N ILE A 11 -13.80 56.72 53.17
CA ILE A 11 -14.88 55.80 52.77
C ILE A 11 -16.18 56.61 52.66
N HIS A 12 -16.84 56.51 51.50
CA HIS A 12 -18.07 57.22 51.19
C HIS A 12 -19.27 56.28 51.17
N ALA A 13 -20.35 56.76 51.79
CA ALA A 13 -21.67 56.19 51.57
C ALA A 13 -22.20 56.63 50.19
N PRO A 14 -23.19 55.89 49.63
CA PRO A 14 -23.86 56.28 48.40
C PRO A 14 -24.43 57.70 48.43
N ASP A 15 -24.34 58.40 47.30
CA ASP A 15 -24.90 59.75 47.15
C ASP A 15 -26.44 59.75 47.19
N ARG A 16 -27.03 60.84 47.68
CA ARG A 16 -28.48 61.07 47.64
C ARG A 16 -28.96 61.13 46.18
N GLY A 17 -29.68 60.10 45.73
CA GLY A 17 -30.15 59.93 44.35
C GLY A 17 -29.20 59.15 43.42
N GLY A 18 -28.13 58.56 43.97
CA GLY A 18 -27.28 57.60 43.27
C GLY A 18 -27.73 56.15 43.45
N ASP A 19 -26.91 55.21 42.98
CA ASP A 19 -27.12 53.79 43.29
C ASP A 19 -26.79 53.55 44.77
N ASN A 20 -27.82 53.21 45.56
CA ASN A 20 -27.70 52.95 47.00
C ASN A 20 -26.80 51.76 47.35
N ARG A 21 -26.29 51.02 46.36
CA ARG A 21 -25.31 49.94 46.54
C ARG A 21 -23.86 50.41 46.42
N ASN A 22 -23.62 51.62 45.88
CA ASN A 22 -22.29 52.09 45.52
C ASN A 22 -21.51 52.68 46.71
N HIS A 23 -21.18 51.84 47.68
CA HIS A 23 -20.17 52.16 48.70
C HIS A 23 -18.78 52.12 48.08
N HIS A 24 -18.01 53.21 48.22
CA HIS A 24 -16.71 53.32 47.59
C HIS A 24 -15.71 54.07 48.48
N ALA A 25 -14.42 53.90 48.21
CA ALA A 25 -13.36 54.56 48.95
C ALA A 25 -12.45 55.36 48.01
N HIS A 26 -12.07 56.56 48.45
CA HIS A 26 -10.98 57.33 47.88
C HIS A 26 -9.73 57.08 48.71
N ILE A 27 -8.66 56.64 48.06
CA ILE A 27 -7.34 56.41 48.66
C ILE A 27 -6.37 57.33 47.95
N LEU A 28 -5.97 58.41 48.61
CA LEU A 28 -4.95 59.32 48.12
C LEU A 28 -3.59 58.89 48.65
N LEU A 29 -2.63 58.71 47.75
CA LEU A 29 -1.26 58.36 48.12
C LEU A 29 -0.33 59.55 47.94
N THR A 30 0.63 59.71 48.86
CA THR A 30 1.73 60.65 48.64
C THR A 30 2.54 60.23 47.41
N THR A 31 2.95 61.21 46.60
CA THR A 31 3.75 60.96 45.38
C THR A 31 5.21 60.63 45.67
N ARG A 32 5.65 60.75 46.94
CA ARG A 32 7.00 60.45 47.42
C ARG A 32 6.93 59.49 48.59
N ARG A 33 7.98 58.68 48.75
CA ARG A 33 8.13 57.79 49.91
C ARG A 33 8.40 58.60 51.17
N LEU A 34 7.91 58.13 52.30
CA LEU A 34 8.18 58.66 53.63
C LEU A 34 9.12 57.70 54.37
N LYS A 35 10.24 58.24 54.87
CA LYS A 35 11.19 57.56 55.76
C LYS A 35 11.26 58.31 57.10
N PRO A 36 11.91 57.76 58.15
CA PRO A 36 12.05 58.46 59.43
C PRO A 36 12.66 59.87 59.32
N SER A 37 13.50 60.10 58.29
CA SER A 37 14.11 61.41 57.99
C SER A 37 13.24 62.36 57.15
N GLY A 38 12.01 61.97 56.79
CA GLY A 38 11.08 62.75 55.96
C GLY A 38 10.82 62.17 54.57
N PHE A 39 10.25 62.98 53.67
CA PHE A 39 9.92 62.58 52.29
C PHE A 39 11.15 62.46 51.40
N THR A 40 11.22 61.39 50.60
CA THR A 40 12.38 61.06 49.76
C THR A 40 12.03 60.99 48.26
N GLU A 41 12.50 59.95 47.56
CA GLU A 41 12.32 59.77 46.13
C GLU A 41 10.85 59.67 45.70
N LYS A 42 10.58 60.10 44.46
CA LYS A 42 9.26 59.99 43.84
C LYS A 42 8.97 58.53 43.49
N THR A 43 7.78 58.05 43.79
CA THR A 43 7.33 56.68 43.48
C THR A 43 6.93 56.54 42.02
N ARG A 44 7.92 56.63 41.12
CA ARG A 44 7.72 56.58 39.66
C ARG A 44 7.09 55.28 39.20
N GLU A 45 7.29 54.19 39.94
CA GLU A 45 6.69 52.90 39.60
C GLU A 45 5.16 52.93 39.62
N LEU A 46 4.54 53.88 40.33
CA LEU A 46 3.09 54.06 40.39
C LEU A 46 2.54 54.89 39.22
N ASP A 47 3.39 55.66 38.55
CA ASP A 47 3.02 56.54 37.43
C ASP A 47 3.23 55.86 36.05
N ASP A 48 4.09 54.85 35.95
CA ASP A 48 4.43 54.18 34.69
C ASP A 48 3.64 52.87 34.49
N ARG A 49 2.81 52.80 33.44
CA ARG A 49 2.03 51.60 33.11
C ARG A 49 2.89 50.37 32.81
N LYS A 50 4.16 50.52 32.44
CA LYS A 50 5.07 49.40 32.16
C LYS A 50 5.44 48.61 33.41
N THR A 51 5.34 49.21 34.60
CA THR A 51 5.67 48.54 35.86
C THR A 51 4.62 47.51 36.28
N LYS A 52 3.42 47.56 35.68
CA LYS A 52 2.28 46.67 35.99
C LYS A 52 1.77 46.77 37.43
N GLU A 53 2.13 47.84 38.15
CA GLU A 53 1.69 48.05 39.53
C GLU A 53 0.16 48.17 39.65
N VAL A 54 -0.50 48.79 38.67
CA VAL A 54 -1.96 48.89 38.62
C VAL A 54 -2.62 47.51 38.48
N ASP A 55 -2.07 46.63 37.63
CA ASP A 55 -2.62 45.29 37.40
C ASP A 55 -2.48 44.45 38.67
N ARG A 56 -1.33 44.53 39.34
CA ARG A 56 -1.11 43.90 40.65
C ARG A 56 -2.07 44.41 41.72
N TRP A 57 -2.31 45.71 41.80
CA TRP A 57 -3.26 46.27 42.77
C TRP A 57 -4.69 45.81 42.51
N ARG A 58 -5.10 45.73 41.24
CA ARG A 58 -6.41 45.19 40.85
C ARG A 58 -6.57 43.74 41.27
N GLU A 59 -5.56 42.91 41.00
CA GLU A 59 -5.52 41.51 41.44
C GLU A 59 -5.61 41.42 42.97
N ARG A 60 -4.75 42.14 43.69
CA ARG A 60 -4.72 42.12 45.16
C ARG A 60 -6.04 42.58 45.76
N PHE A 61 -6.65 43.63 45.20
CA PHE A 61 -7.95 44.11 45.66
C PHE A 61 -9.05 43.09 45.44
N ALA A 62 -9.11 42.45 44.26
CA ALA A 62 -10.07 41.39 43.98
C ALA A 62 -9.90 40.19 44.94
N SER A 63 -8.67 39.76 45.21
CA SER A 63 -8.39 38.70 46.19
C SER A 63 -8.90 39.09 47.58
N LEU A 64 -8.54 40.28 48.06
CA LEU A 64 -8.97 40.76 49.38
C LEU A 64 -10.49 40.89 49.47
N GLN A 65 -11.14 41.40 48.42
CA GLN A 65 -12.59 41.50 48.35
C GLN A 65 -13.25 40.13 48.43
N ASN A 66 -12.76 39.14 47.67
CA ASN A 66 -13.29 37.78 47.68
C ASN A 66 -13.10 37.08 49.03
N GLU A 67 -11.97 37.29 49.70
CA GLU A 67 -11.76 36.79 51.06
C GLU A 67 -12.81 37.36 52.04
N ARG A 68 -13.05 38.69 52.01
CA ARG A 68 -14.04 39.33 52.88
C ARG A 68 -15.48 38.92 52.53
N LEU A 69 -15.78 38.74 51.24
CA LEU A 69 -17.07 38.21 50.78
C LEU A 69 -17.30 36.79 51.32
N HIS A 70 -16.28 35.94 51.27
CA HIS A 70 -16.34 34.59 51.80
C HIS A 70 -16.54 34.56 53.33
N GLU A 71 -15.79 35.37 54.08
CA GLU A 71 -15.96 35.52 55.54
C GLU A 71 -17.36 36.03 55.91
N ALA A 72 -17.96 36.88 55.07
CA ALA A 72 -19.34 37.35 55.21
C ALA A 72 -20.40 36.33 54.73
N GLY A 73 -19.98 35.12 54.34
CA GLY A 73 -20.88 34.05 53.88
C GLY A 73 -21.46 34.24 52.48
N GLN A 74 -20.88 35.13 51.67
CA GLN A 74 -21.32 35.38 50.29
C GLN A 74 -20.61 34.45 49.31
N SER A 75 -21.36 33.77 48.45
CA SER A 75 -20.83 32.89 47.41
C SER A 75 -20.37 33.63 46.14
N VAL A 76 -20.55 34.95 46.10
CA VAL A 76 -20.22 35.78 44.95
C VAL A 76 -18.71 36.05 44.92
N GLN A 77 -18.12 36.04 43.72
CA GLN A 77 -16.71 36.35 43.51
C GLN A 77 -16.54 37.45 42.46
N VAL A 78 -15.51 38.26 42.63
CA VAL A 78 -15.09 39.33 41.75
C VAL A 78 -13.79 38.93 41.06
N ASP A 79 -13.73 39.10 39.74
CA ASP A 79 -12.54 38.88 38.93
C ASP A 79 -12.10 40.20 38.29
N HIS A 80 -10.82 40.53 38.43
CA HIS A 80 -10.21 41.76 37.94
C HIS A 80 -9.85 41.69 36.44
N ARG A 81 -9.80 40.49 35.85
CA ARG A 81 -9.48 40.26 34.45
C ARG A 81 -10.61 40.77 33.56
N SER A 82 -10.30 41.10 32.30
CA SER A 82 -11.34 41.41 31.32
C SER A 82 -12.24 40.19 31.08
N LEU A 83 -13.48 40.41 30.63
CA LEU A 83 -14.42 39.30 30.31
C LEU A 83 -13.80 38.33 29.30
N LEU A 84 -13.08 38.85 28.29
CA LEU A 84 -12.34 38.03 27.34
C LEU A 84 -11.28 37.13 28.02
N ALA A 85 -10.49 37.68 28.94
CA ALA A 85 -9.48 36.90 29.67
C ALA A 85 -10.07 35.91 30.68
N GLN A 86 -11.36 36.05 31.03
CA GLN A 86 -12.14 35.08 31.79
C GLN A 86 -12.75 33.99 30.90
N GLY A 87 -12.66 34.10 29.57
CA GLY A 87 -13.34 33.21 28.62
C GLY A 87 -14.85 33.49 28.51
N ILE A 88 -15.30 34.68 28.93
CA ILE A 88 -16.70 35.07 28.88
C ILE A 88 -16.93 35.87 27.59
N GLU A 89 -17.70 35.28 26.67
CA GLU A 89 -18.11 35.89 25.40
C GLU A 89 -19.27 36.87 25.57
N ARG A 90 -19.20 37.71 26.60
CA ARG A 90 -20.14 38.80 26.84
C ARG A 90 -19.42 40.12 26.65
N GLU A 91 -20.06 41.06 25.95
CA GLU A 91 -19.50 42.39 25.84
C GLU A 91 -19.52 43.15 27.19
N PRO A 92 -18.45 43.91 27.51
CA PRO A 92 -18.45 44.78 28.67
C PRO A 92 -19.53 45.86 28.59
N THR A 93 -20.11 46.22 29.74
CA THR A 93 -21.08 47.32 29.83
C THR A 93 -20.44 48.65 29.41
N LYS A 94 -21.11 49.43 28.57
CA LYS A 94 -20.64 50.75 28.16
C LYS A 94 -20.98 51.79 29.24
N HIS A 95 -19.97 52.53 29.71
CA HIS A 95 -20.17 53.57 30.71
C HIS A 95 -20.98 54.75 30.13
N LEU A 96 -22.05 55.12 30.82
CA LEU A 96 -23.00 56.13 30.35
C LEU A 96 -22.44 57.57 30.44
N GLY A 97 -21.59 57.82 31.43
CA GLY A 97 -20.96 59.13 31.67
C GLY A 97 -21.79 60.04 32.59
N PRO A 98 -21.14 61.01 33.25
CA PRO A 98 -21.75 61.81 34.32
C PRO A 98 -22.91 62.68 33.84
N ALA A 99 -22.85 63.22 32.62
CA ALA A 99 -23.90 64.07 32.06
C ALA A 99 -25.22 63.31 31.84
N ALA A 100 -25.14 62.11 31.25
CA ALA A 100 -26.30 61.28 30.97
C ALA A 100 -26.89 60.69 32.27
N THR A 101 -26.05 60.25 33.21
CA THR A 101 -26.51 59.84 34.55
C THR A 101 -27.16 61.00 35.32
N GLY A 102 -26.64 62.23 35.18
CA GLY A 102 -27.23 63.42 35.79
C GLY A 102 -28.61 63.78 35.23
N ILE A 103 -28.83 63.59 33.93
CA ILE A 103 -30.15 63.74 33.30
C ILE A 103 -31.11 62.70 33.86
N GLU A 104 -30.74 61.42 33.84
CA GLU A 104 -31.57 60.32 34.34
C GLU A 104 -31.96 60.52 35.81
N ARG A 105 -31.03 60.99 36.65
CA ARG A 105 -31.30 61.28 38.07
C ARG A 105 -32.32 62.41 38.26
N ARG A 106 -32.31 63.42 37.38
CA ARG A 106 -33.17 64.60 37.50
C ARG A 106 -34.57 64.34 36.93
N THR A 107 -34.65 63.66 35.80
CA THR A 107 -35.91 63.46 35.06
C THR A 107 -36.59 62.14 35.42
N GLY A 108 -35.85 61.15 35.92
CA GLY A 108 -36.35 59.78 36.10
C GLY A 108 -36.49 59.00 34.78
N GLU A 109 -36.19 59.62 33.65
CA GLU A 109 -36.33 59.02 32.31
C GLU A 109 -34.97 58.59 31.75
N PRO A 110 -34.92 57.51 30.94
CA PRO A 110 -33.70 57.07 30.27
C PRO A 110 -33.07 58.17 29.41
N SER A 111 -31.75 58.33 29.51
CA SER A 111 -31.03 59.23 28.61
C SER A 111 -31.01 58.66 27.19
N ARG A 112 -30.97 59.53 26.18
CA ARG A 112 -30.83 59.12 24.77
C ARG A 112 -29.66 58.15 24.56
N ARG A 113 -28.54 58.37 25.25
CA ARG A 113 -27.36 57.52 25.19
C ARG A 113 -27.60 56.10 25.72
N ARG A 114 -28.46 55.95 26.75
CA ARG A 114 -28.88 54.63 27.25
C ARG A 114 -29.75 53.92 26.22
N LEU A 115 -30.73 54.63 25.66
CA LEU A 115 -31.62 54.08 24.62
C LEU A 115 -30.82 53.62 23.38
N ASP A 116 -29.83 54.40 22.95
CA ASP A 116 -28.96 54.03 21.82
C ASP A 116 -28.16 52.75 22.13
N PHE A 117 -27.62 52.61 23.36
CA PHE A 117 -26.91 51.40 23.77
C PHE A 117 -27.82 50.18 23.85
N GLU A 118 -29.03 50.34 24.38
CA GLU A 118 -30.03 49.26 24.45
C GLU A 118 -30.48 48.81 23.05
N ALA A 119 -30.68 49.75 22.12
CA ALA A 119 -31.01 49.47 20.73
C ALA A 119 -29.89 48.70 20.01
N GLU A 120 -28.63 49.09 20.21
CA GLU A 120 -27.47 48.39 19.64
C GLU A 120 -27.38 46.94 20.15
N VAL A 121 -27.57 46.74 21.46
CA VAL A 121 -27.56 45.39 22.07
C VAL A 121 -28.69 44.53 21.51
N ALA A 122 -29.90 45.09 21.41
CA ALA A 122 -31.06 44.39 20.85
C ALA A 122 -30.85 44.00 19.39
N GLN A 123 -30.31 44.91 18.56
CA GLN A 123 -30.02 44.65 17.15
C GLN A 123 -28.99 43.53 17.00
N ARG A 124 -27.94 43.51 17.83
CA ARG A 124 -26.92 42.46 17.77
C ARG A 124 -27.47 41.10 18.17
N LEU A 125 -28.31 41.04 19.22
CA LEU A 125 -28.96 39.79 19.64
C LEU A 125 -29.86 39.22 18.54
N LEU A 126 -30.56 40.08 17.81
CA LEU A 126 -31.37 39.67 16.66
C LEU A 126 -30.51 39.04 15.56
N LEU A 127 -29.43 39.72 15.15
CA LEU A 127 -28.51 39.22 14.12
C LEU A 127 -27.86 37.90 14.53
N ALA A 128 -27.47 37.75 15.79
CA ALA A 128 -26.91 36.49 16.31
C ALA A 128 -27.92 35.34 16.25
N LYS A 129 -29.20 35.64 16.54
CA LYS A 129 -30.29 34.66 16.42
C LYS A 129 -30.50 34.22 14.98
N GLU A 130 -30.57 35.17 14.04
CA GLU A 130 -30.73 34.89 12.60
C GLU A 130 -29.57 34.07 12.05
N ALA A 131 -28.33 34.42 12.40
CA ALA A 131 -27.14 33.66 12.00
C ALA A 131 -27.20 32.21 12.52
N GLY A 132 -27.62 32.00 13.77
CA GLY A 132 -27.79 30.66 14.33
C GLY A 132 -28.92 29.86 13.68
N GLU A 133 -29.98 30.51 13.21
CA GLU A 133 -31.05 29.86 12.42
C GLU A 133 -30.54 29.43 11.03
N LEU A 134 -29.79 30.29 10.36
CA LEU A 134 -29.16 29.97 9.07
C LEU A 134 -28.17 28.81 9.19
N GLU A 135 -27.32 28.79 10.23
CA GLU A 135 -26.38 27.69 10.45
C GLU A 135 -27.10 26.35 10.66
N ARG A 136 -28.25 26.36 11.36
CA ARG A 136 -29.08 25.14 11.52
C ARG A 136 -29.69 24.67 10.22
N GLN A 137 -30.12 25.59 9.36
CA GLN A 137 -30.64 25.26 8.03
C GLN A 137 -29.56 24.68 7.13
N ASP A 138 -28.36 25.27 7.14
CA ASP A 138 -27.21 24.80 6.36
C ASP A 138 -26.83 23.36 6.73
N LYS A 139 -26.71 23.07 8.03
CA LYS A 139 -26.46 21.70 8.53
C LYS A 139 -27.56 20.71 8.15
N ALA A 140 -28.81 21.14 8.09
CA ALA A 140 -29.92 20.27 7.69
C ALA A 140 -29.87 19.93 6.18
N VAL A 141 -29.53 20.91 5.34
CA VAL A 141 -29.36 20.73 3.89
C VAL A 141 -28.17 19.82 3.59
N GLU A 142 -27.05 20.01 4.28
CA GLU A 142 -25.85 19.17 4.12
C GLU A 142 -26.15 17.69 4.45
N GLY A 143 -26.91 17.44 5.53
CA GLY A 143 -27.37 16.10 5.89
C GLY A 143 -28.22 15.42 4.81
N LEU A 144 -29.12 16.17 4.17
CA LEU A 144 -29.95 15.65 3.06
C LEU A 144 -29.12 15.34 1.80
N ILE A 145 -28.12 16.15 1.48
CA ILE A 145 -27.21 15.93 0.34
C ILE A 145 -26.37 14.67 0.55
N LEU A 146 -25.90 14.42 1.77
CA LEU A 146 -25.14 13.22 2.14
C LEU A 146 -25.97 11.94 1.96
N ASP A 147 -27.23 11.94 2.42
CA ASP A 147 -28.14 10.79 2.29
C ASP A 147 -28.46 10.50 0.81
N LEU A 148 -28.80 11.53 0.02
CA LEU A 148 -29.09 11.36 -1.40
C LEU A 148 -27.85 10.84 -2.17
N SER A 149 -26.67 11.38 -1.87
CA SER A 149 -25.40 10.95 -2.49
C SER A 149 -25.06 9.50 -2.15
N GLY A 150 -25.30 9.09 -0.90
CA GLY A 150 -25.17 7.70 -0.46
C GLY A 150 -26.10 6.74 -1.20
N ASN A 151 -27.36 7.16 -1.42
CA ASN A 151 -28.35 6.38 -2.14
C ASN A 151 -28.01 6.22 -3.64
N ILE A 152 -27.50 7.27 -4.29
CA ILE A 152 -27.05 7.23 -5.68
C ILE A 152 -25.84 6.29 -5.85
N GLU A 153 -24.84 6.39 -4.97
CA GLU A 153 -23.67 5.51 -5.04
C GLU A 153 -24.03 4.05 -4.77
N LYS A 154 -24.95 3.79 -3.83
CA LYS A 154 -25.48 2.45 -3.59
C LYS A 154 -26.22 1.90 -4.81
N ALA A 155 -27.05 2.71 -5.47
CA ALA A 155 -27.77 2.32 -6.68
C ALA A 155 -26.82 2.03 -7.87
N LYS A 156 -25.76 2.84 -8.05
CA LYS A 156 -24.73 2.58 -9.07
C LYS A 156 -24.00 1.27 -8.81
N ARG A 157 -23.55 1.04 -7.57
CA ARG A 157 -22.86 -0.22 -7.21
C ARG A 157 -23.74 -1.44 -7.43
N GLN A 158 -25.02 -1.34 -7.09
CA GLN A 158 -25.97 -2.43 -7.34
C GLN A 158 -26.10 -2.71 -8.84
N ARG A 159 -26.30 -1.69 -9.68
CA ARG A 159 -26.34 -1.85 -11.13
C ARG A 159 -25.05 -2.45 -11.70
N ASP A 160 -23.90 -1.98 -11.24
CA ASP A 160 -22.59 -2.46 -11.72
C ASP A 160 -22.35 -3.93 -11.30
N GLN A 161 -22.83 -4.33 -10.11
CA GLN A 161 -22.82 -5.72 -9.66
C GLN A 161 -23.75 -6.59 -10.48
N GLU A 162 -24.98 -6.13 -10.75
CA GLU A 162 -25.96 -6.82 -11.60
C GLU A 162 -25.42 -6.99 -13.02
N GLN A 163 -24.80 -5.95 -13.59
CA GLN A 163 -24.16 -6.02 -14.90
C GLN A 163 -22.99 -7.02 -14.91
N ALA A 164 -22.11 -6.97 -13.91
CA ALA A 164 -20.99 -7.91 -13.81
C ALA A 164 -21.45 -9.36 -13.57
N GLN A 165 -22.60 -9.57 -12.93
CA GLN A 165 -23.22 -10.89 -12.82
C GLN A 165 -23.80 -11.35 -14.15
N ALA A 166 -24.55 -10.48 -14.84
CA ALA A 166 -25.11 -10.77 -16.16
C ALA A 166 -24.01 -11.08 -17.19
N ASP A 167 -22.91 -10.32 -17.21
CA ASP A 167 -21.79 -10.55 -18.12
C ASP A 167 -21.10 -11.89 -17.84
N ARG A 168 -20.92 -12.24 -16.55
CA ARG A 168 -20.36 -13.55 -16.16
C ARG A 168 -21.27 -14.70 -16.56
N GLN A 169 -22.59 -14.56 -16.37
CA GLN A 169 -23.57 -15.56 -16.81
C GLN A 169 -23.54 -15.70 -18.33
N ALA A 170 -23.57 -14.59 -19.07
CA ALA A 170 -23.50 -14.60 -20.53
C ALA A 170 -22.18 -15.16 -21.08
N GLN A 171 -21.07 -15.03 -20.36
CA GLN A 171 -19.80 -15.68 -20.71
C GLN A 171 -19.83 -17.18 -20.43
N ALA A 172 -20.35 -17.59 -19.26
CA ALA A 172 -20.49 -19.00 -18.90
C ALA A 172 -21.42 -19.74 -19.88
N GLU A 173 -22.57 -19.15 -20.23
CA GLU A 173 -23.47 -19.72 -21.25
C GLU A 173 -22.81 -19.84 -22.62
N ARG A 174 -22.02 -18.84 -23.03
CA ARG A 174 -21.26 -18.90 -24.29
C ARG A 174 -20.20 -19.99 -24.27
N GLN A 175 -19.50 -20.17 -23.15
CA GLN A 175 -18.52 -21.25 -22.98
C GLN A 175 -19.21 -22.62 -23.02
N GLU A 176 -20.32 -22.79 -22.30
CA GLU A 176 -21.08 -24.04 -22.30
C GLU A 176 -21.64 -24.36 -23.69
N GLN A 177 -22.14 -23.36 -24.42
CA GLN A 177 -22.59 -23.54 -25.80
C GLN A 177 -21.43 -23.93 -26.73
N ALA A 178 -20.26 -23.32 -26.58
CA ALA A 178 -19.06 -23.67 -27.35
C ALA A 178 -18.59 -25.10 -27.04
N GLU A 179 -18.58 -25.51 -25.78
CA GLU A 179 -18.25 -26.88 -25.35
C GLU A 179 -19.24 -27.90 -25.91
N ARG A 180 -20.55 -27.63 -25.81
CA ARG A 180 -21.59 -28.49 -26.40
C ARG A 180 -21.45 -28.60 -27.92
N PHE A 181 -21.10 -27.50 -28.59
CA PHE A 181 -20.86 -27.50 -30.03
C PHE A 181 -19.63 -28.33 -30.38
N GLU A 182 -18.53 -28.17 -29.64
CA GLU A 182 -17.29 -28.94 -29.81
C GLU A 182 -17.53 -30.44 -29.58
N GLN A 183 -18.23 -30.81 -28.51
CA GLN A 183 -18.60 -32.21 -28.22
C GLN A 183 -19.40 -32.82 -29.37
N ARG A 184 -20.45 -32.14 -29.84
CA ARG A 184 -21.24 -32.61 -30.99
C ARG A 184 -20.41 -32.70 -32.27
N ARG A 185 -19.41 -31.83 -32.45
CA ARG A 185 -18.49 -31.90 -33.59
C ARG A 185 -17.66 -33.18 -33.50
N LEU A 186 -17.07 -33.46 -32.34
CA LEU A 186 -16.23 -34.65 -32.11
C LEU A 186 -17.03 -35.95 -32.27
N GLU A 187 -18.26 -36.03 -31.73
CA GLU A 187 -19.14 -37.20 -31.87
C GLU A 187 -19.48 -37.54 -33.34
N ARG A 188 -19.55 -36.53 -34.21
CA ARG A 188 -19.89 -36.69 -35.62
C ARG A 188 -18.71 -37.03 -36.52
N MET A 189 -17.48 -36.89 -36.03
CA MET A 189 -16.28 -37.14 -36.82
C MET A 189 -16.12 -38.63 -37.16
N SER A 190 -15.56 -38.89 -38.34
CA SER A 190 -15.10 -40.21 -38.77
C SER A 190 -13.81 -40.60 -38.04
N LEU A 191 -13.45 -41.89 -38.09
CA LEU A 191 -12.22 -42.40 -37.48
C LEU A 191 -10.96 -41.65 -37.99
N THR A 192 -10.90 -41.37 -39.29
CA THR A 192 -9.77 -40.65 -39.91
C THR A 192 -9.68 -39.20 -39.46
N GLU A 193 -10.83 -38.54 -39.28
CA GLU A 193 -10.87 -37.16 -38.80
C GLU A 193 -10.52 -37.08 -37.31
N LEU A 194 -11.00 -38.01 -36.48
CA LEU A 194 -10.63 -38.10 -35.07
C LEU A 194 -9.13 -38.38 -34.89
N GLN A 195 -8.55 -39.24 -35.74
CA GLN A 195 -7.12 -39.52 -35.72
C GLN A 195 -6.29 -38.28 -36.08
N ALA A 196 -6.69 -37.52 -37.10
CA ALA A 196 -6.01 -36.29 -37.48
C ALA A 196 -6.10 -35.21 -36.38
N GLU A 197 -7.24 -35.08 -35.71
CA GLU A 197 -7.40 -34.14 -34.59
C GLU A 197 -6.60 -34.60 -33.35
N LEU A 198 -6.52 -35.90 -33.08
CA LEU A 198 -5.65 -36.45 -32.05
C LEU A 198 -4.18 -36.12 -32.31
N ASP A 199 -3.69 -36.35 -33.53
CA ASP A 199 -2.30 -36.07 -33.89
C ASP A 199 -1.96 -34.58 -33.81
N ARG A 200 -2.96 -33.71 -34.07
CA ARG A 200 -2.82 -32.25 -33.93
C ARG A 200 -2.71 -31.79 -32.48
N VAL A 201 -3.53 -32.35 -31.58
CA VAL A 201 -3.63 -31.90 -30.18
C VAL A 201 -2.59 -32.58 -29.30
N ARG A 202 -2.10 -33.76 -29.69
CA ARG A 202 -1.14 -34.54 -28.91
C ARG A 202 0.17 -33.75 -28.74
N PRO A 203 0.56 -33.44 -27.49
CA PRO A 203 1.81 -32.76 -27.26
C PRO A 203 2.99 -33.67 -27.60
N LEU A 204 4.12 -33.06 -27.93
CA LEU A 204 5.38 -33.77 -28.13
C LEU A 204 5.76 -34.57 -26.87
N PRO A 205 6.56 -35.64 -27.01
CA PRO A 205 7.03 -36.41 -25.87
C PRO A 205 7.72 -35.52 -24.82
N MET A 206 7.46 -35.79 -23.54
CA MET A 206 8.03 -35.01 -22.42
C MET A 206 9.54 -34.78 -22.51
N PRO A 207 10.39 -35.76 -22.87
CA PRO A 207 11.83 -35.52 -23.02
C PRO A 207 12.16 -34.45 -24.07
N GLU A 208 11.43 -34.40 -25.18
CA GLU A 208 11.68 -33.42 -26.25
C GLU A 208 11.25 -32.02 -25.82
N LEU A 209 10.12 -31.90 -25.13
CA LEU A 209 9.66 -30.62 -24.59
C LEU A 209 10.61 -30.06 -23.53
N VAL A 210 11.13 -30.92 -22.64
CA VAL A 210 12.14 -30.54 -21.65
C VAL A 210 13.44 -30.13 -22.33
N ASN A 211 13.86 -30.83 -23.39
CA ASN A 211 15.07 -30.47 -24.15
C ASN A 211 14.91 -29.16 -24.94
N ARG A 212 13.68 -28.73 -25.24
CA ARG A 212 13.38 -27.43 -25.87
C ARG A 212 13.30 -26.28 -24.86
N ASP A 213 13.35 -26.58 -23.58
CA ASP A 213 13.32 -25.57 -22.53
C ASP A 213 14.56 -24.69 -22.58
N ALA A 214 14.37 -23.38 -22.67
CA ALA A 214 15.47 -22.42 -22.79
C ALA A 214 16.50 -22.55 -21.66
N LYS A 215 16.06 -22.88 -20.44
CA LYS A 215 16.97 -23.04 -19.29
C LYS A 215 17.75 -24.35 -19.37
N VAL A 216 17.12 -25.43 -19.82
CA VAL A 216 17.79 -26.72 -20.04
C VAL A 216 18.84 -26.58 -21.14
N ILE A 217 18.49 -25.95 -22.27
CA ILE A 217 19.42 -25.69 -23.38
C ILE A 217 20.62 -24.88 -22.89
N ALA A 218 20.40 -23.83 -22.09
CA ALA A 218 21.48 -23.00 -21.55
C ALA A 218 22.41 -23.81 -20.63
N ALA A 219 21.86 -24.63 -19.74
CA ALA A 219 22.64 -25.49 -18.84
C ALA A 219 23.44 -26.56 -19.60
N GLU A 220 22.85 -27.18 -20.63
CA GLU A 220 23.55 -28.14 -21.50
C GLU A 220 24.69 -27.48 -22.28
N ASN A 221 24.48 -26.27 -22.80
CA ASN A 221 25.51 -25.52 -23.49
C ASN A 221 26.68 -25.17 -22.56
N GLN A 222 26.38 -24.79 -21.32
CA GLN A 222 27.41 -24.52 -20.31
C GLN A 222 28.20 -25.78 -19.96
N LEU A 223 27.54 -26.92 -19.76
CA LEU A 223 28.20 -28.19 -19.52
C LEU A 223 29.11 -28.59 -20.69
N ARG A 224 28.60 -28.50 -21.93
CA ARG A 224 29.38 -28.76 -23.15
C ARG A 224 30.62 -27.87 -23.24
N ALA A 225 30.48 -26.58 -22.93
CA ALA A 225 31.60 -25.64 -22.95
C ALA A 225 32.68 -26.01 -21.93
N LEU A 226 32.29 -26.37 -20.70
CA LEU A 226 33.22 -26.80 -19.67
C LEU A 226 33.91 -28.12 -20.01
N GLN A 227 33.17 -29.08 -20.57
CA GLN A 227 33.75 -30.35 -21.05
C GLN A 227 34.75 -30.10 -22.18
N ALA A 228 34.43 -29.22 -23.12
CA ALA A 228 35.36 -28.84 -24.20
C ALA A 228 36.64 -28.18 -23.66
N GLN A 229 36.53 -27.31 -22.63
CA GLN A 229 37.69 -26.72 -21.97
C GLN A 229 38.57 -27.78 -21.28
N VAL A 230 37.95 -28.74 -20.60
CA VAL A 230 38.66 -29.85 -19.94
C VAL A 230 39.39 -30.70 -20.97
N GLU A 231 38.73 -31.08 -22.06
CA GLU A 231 39.38 -31.87 -23.12
C GLU A 231 40.49 -31.07 -23.81
N HIS A 232 40.27 -29.79 -24.11
CA HIS A 232 41.30 -28.92 -24.69
C HIS A 232 42.54 -28.81 -23.79
N ALA A 233 42.34 -28.62 -22.49
CA ALA A 233 43.42 -28.57 -21.50
C ALA A 233 44.21 -29.89 -21.46
N LYS A 234 43.52 -31.04 -21.43
CA LYS A 234 44.17 -32.36 -21.49
C LYS A 234 44.98 -32.55 -22.77
N THR A 235 44.40 -32.20 -23.93
CA THR A 235 45.08 -32.34 -25.22
C THR A 235 46.29 -31.43 -25.33
N SER A 236 46.17 -30.18 -24.86
CA SER A 236 47.26 -29.21 -24.88
C SER A 236 48.42 -29.62 -23.97
N GLU A 237 48.13 -30.11 -22.76
CA GLU A 237 49.16 -30.65 -21.86
C GLU A 237 49.87 -31.85 -22.50
N ALA A 238 49.11 -32.79 -23.08
CA ALA A 238 49.68 -33.98 -23.73
C ALA A 238 50.50 -33.64 -24.99
N GLU A 239 50.08 -32.65 -25.79
CA GLU A 239 50.84 -32.14 -26.94
C GLU A 239 52.13 -31.47 -26.50
N ALA A 240 52.07 -30.56 -25.53
CA ALA A 240 53.25 -29.87 -25.02
C ALA A 240 54.27 -30.86 -24.42
N GLN A 241 53.80 -31.90 -23.70
CA GLN A 241 54.66 -32.97 -23.18
C GLN A 241 55.27 -33.82 -24.30
N ARG A 242 54.49 -34.19 -25.33
CA ARG A 242 54.97 -34.95 -26.49
C ARG A 242 56.02 -34.18 -27.28
N ASP A 243 55.77 -32.92 -27.59
CA ASP A 243 56.72 -32.04 -28.28
C ASP A 243 58.01 -31.88 -27.49
N ALA A 244 57.90 -31.65 -26.18
CA ALA A 244 59.06 -31.54 -25.31
C ALA A 244 59.86 -32.85 -25.25
N ALA A 245 59.18 -34.01 -25.28
CA ALA A 245 59.85 -35.32 -25.32
C ALA A 245 60.53 -35.57 -26.68
N ALA A 246 59.85 -35.29 -27.79
CA ALA A 246 60.40 -35.43 -29.14
C ALA A 246 61.62 -34.52 -29.35
N TRP A 247 61.55 -33.27 -28.88
CA TRP A 247 62.67 -32.34 -28.94
C TRP A 247 63.86 -32.82 -28.11
N ARG A 248 63.63 -33.37 -26.91
CA ARG A 248 64.67 -33.97 -26.07
C ARG A 248 65.35 -35.15 -26.74
N GLN A 249 64.60 -36.00 -27.45
CA GLN A 249 65.15 -37.11 -28.23
C GLN A 249 66.00 -36.62 -29.41
N ALA A 250 65.55 -35.58 -30.11
CA ALA A 250 66.28 -34.97 -31.22
C ALA A 250 67.54 -34.20 -30.77
N HIS A 251 67.55 -33.66 -29.53
CA HIS A 251 68.65 -32.83 -29.01
C HIS A 251 69.14 -33.26 -27.61
N PRO A 252 69.75 -34.45 -27.44
CA PRO A 252 70.09 -34.99 -26.11
C PRO A 252 71.08 -34.14 -25.29
N LEU A 253 72.07 -33.51 -25.94
CA LEU A 253 73.06 -32.66 -25.28
C LEU A 253 72.45 -31.34 -24.81
N LEU A 254 71.64 -30.69 -25.65
CA LEU A 254 70.95 -29.45 -25.30
C LEU A 254 69.87 -29.66 -24.24
N ALA A 255 69.20 -30.83 -24.25
CA ALA A 255 68.27 -31.23 -23.20
C ALA A 255 68.96 -31.34 -21.83
N LYS A 256 70.13 -32.03 -21.76
CA LYS A 256 70.92 -32.10 -20.52
C LYS A 256 71.35 -30.72 -20.04
N MET A 257 71.83 -29.87 -20.95
CA MET A 257 72.20 -28.49 -20.64
C MET A 257 71.03 -27.66 -20.08
N HIS A 258 69.83 -27.81 -20.66
CA HIS A 258 68.59 -27.20 -20.13
C HIS A 258 68.29 -27.68 -18.70
N ASP A 259 68.42 -28.97 -18.42
CA ASP A 259 68.16 -29.54 -17.09
C ASP A 259 69.20 -29.09 -16.05
N PHE A 260 70.44 -28.85 -16.46
CA PHE A 260 71.49 -28.20 -15.65
C PHE A 260 71.37 -26.67 -15.59
N LYS A 261 70.31 -26.08 -16.17
CA LYS A 261 70.05 -24.63 -16.22
C LYS A 261 71.13 -23.81 -16.95
N MET A 262 71.87 -24.41 -17.89
CA MET A 262 73.00 -23.78 -18.58
C MET A 262 73.16 -24.26 -20.04
N PRO A 263 72.82 -23.45 -21.06
CA PRO A 263 71.76 -22.43 -21.10
C PRO A 263 70.36 -23.06 -21.29
N VAL A 264 69.31 -22.37 -20.82
CA VAL A 264 67.92 -22.85 -20.92
C VAL A 264 67.43 -22.75 -22.37
N SER A 265 67.04 -23.87 -22.97
CA SER A 265 66.33 -23.92 -24.25
C SER A 265 64.97 -23.19 -24.16
N GLY A 266 64.82 -22.11 -24.92
CA GLY A 266 63.54 -21.38 -25.01
C GLY A 266 62.37 -22.23 -25.49
N PHE A 267 62.64 -23.25 -26.32
CA PHE A 267 61.62 -24.20 -26.77
C PHE A 267 61.10 -25.07 -25.62
N LEU A 268 62.00 -25.67 -24.82
CA LEU A 268 61.60 -26.51 -23.69
C LEU A 268 60.92 -25.71 -22.58
N ALA A 269 61.41 -24.49 -22.32
CA ALA A 269 60.78 -23.59 -21.35
C ALA A 269 59.36 -23.18 -21.81
N ALA A 270 59.16 -22.87 -23.09
CA ALA A 270 57.85 -22.55 -23.65
C ALA A 270 56.88 -23.74 -23.55
N ARG A 271 57.29 -24.94 -23.96
CA ARG A 271 56.47 -26.16 -23.84
C ARG A 271 56.16 -26.54 -22.38
N GLN A 272 57.12 -26.34 -21.46
CA GLN A 272 56.89 -26.57 -20.03
C GLN A 272 55.87 -25.57 -19.45
N GLN A 273 55.96 -24.30 -19.86
CA GLN A 273 54.99 -23.27 -19.46
C GLN A 273 53.60 -23.57 -20.02
N GLU A 274 53.50 -23.95 -21.30
CA GLU A 274 52.23 -24.36 -21.93
C GLU A 274 51.60 -25.56 -21.21
N ALA A 275 52.39 -26.60 -20.91
CA ALA A 275 51.91 -27.75 -20.15
C ALA A 275 51.43 -27.36 -18.74
N SER A 276 52.14 -26.46 -18.06
CA SER A 276 51.74 -25.97 -16.73
C SER A 276 50.46 -25.14 -16.79
N ASN A 277 50.29 -24.31 -17.82
CA ASN A 277 49.08 -23.51 -18.02
C ASN A 277 47.88 -24.43 -18.30
N ALA A 278 48.04 -25.37 -19.23
CA ALA A 278 47.01 -26.36 -19.55
C ALA A 278 46.60 -27.19 -18.33
N ARG A 279 47.57 -27.59 -17.50
CA ARG A 279 47.29 -28.27 -16.23
C ARG A 279 46.50 -27.41 -15.25
N ASN A 280 46.82 -26.12 -15.13
CA ASN A 280 46.06 -25.20 -14.29
C ASN A 280 44.62 -25.02 -14.82
N ASP A 281 44.45 -24.87 -16.13
CA ASP A 281 43.13 -24.77 -16.76
C ASP A 281 42.29 -26.03 -16.50
N PHE A 282 42.89 -27.21 -16.57
CA PHE A 282 42.23 -28.46 -16.19
C PHE A 282 41.80 -28.47 -14.71
N LEU A 283 42.68 -28.08 -13.79
CA LEU A 283 42.39 -28.04 -12.35
C LEU A 283 41.24 -27.08 -12.01
N VAL A 284 41.06 -26.01 -12.80
CA VAL A 284 39.97 -25.06 -12.63
C VAL A 284 38.67 -25.56 -13.27
N ALA A 285 38.73 -26.08 -14.49
CA ALA A 285 37.54 -26.45 -15.27
C ALA A 285 36.93 -27.80 -14.82
N ALA A 286 37.75 -28.79 -14.46
CA ALA A 286 37.28 -30.14 -14.17
C ALA A 286 36.28 -30.22 -13.00
N PRO A 287 36.48 -29.53 -11.84
CA PRO A 287 35.48 -29.52 -10.77
C PRO A 287 34.18 -28.81 -11.16
N GLN A 288 34.22 -27.88 -12.12
CA GLN A 288 33.05 -27.14 -12.57
C GLN A 288 32.14 -28.00 -13.46
N VAL A 289 32.69 -28.98 -14.18
CA VAL A 289 31.91 -29.96 -14.94
C VAL A 289 30.94 -30.71 -14.03
N GLY A 290 31.41 -31.26 -12.90
CA GLY A 290 30.55 -31.98 -11.96
C GLY A 290 29.47 -31.09 -11.34
N LYS A 291 29.76 -29.82 -11.06
CA LYS A 291 28.75 -28.84 -10.60
C LYS A 291 27.72 -28.53 -11.69
N ALA A 292 28.17 -28.41 -12.94
CA ALA A 292 27.30 -28.15 -14.08
C ALA A 292 26.39 -29.35 -14.39
N GLU A 293 26.87 -30.59 -14.21
CA GLU A 293 26.06 -31.81 -14.34
C GLU A 293 24.90 -31.83 -13.32
N VAL A 294 25.20 -31.61 -12.04
CA VAL A 294 24.17 -31.54 -10.99
C VAL A 294 23.18 -30.39 -11.27
N THR A 295 23.68 -29.26 -11.74
CA THR A 295 22.83 -28.10 -12.11
C THR A 295 21.91 -28.46 -13.27
N LEU A 296 22.42 -29.13 -14.30
CA LEU A 296 21.64 -29.57 -15.45
C LEU A 296 20.51 -30.53 -15.02
N ASP A 297 20.81 -31.51 -14.17
CA ASP A 297 19.81 -32.44 -13.66
C ASP A 297 18.70 -31.73 -12.86
N TYR A 298 19.08 -30.77 -12.02
CA TYR A 298 18.12 -29.94 -11.27
C TYR A 298 17.25 -29.06 -12.19
N VAL A 299 17.85 -28.42 -13.19
CA VAL A 299 17.08 -27.61 -14.16
C VAL A 299 16.14 -28.48 -14.98
N ARG A 300 16.56 -29.69 -15.36
CA ARG A 300 15.70 -30.67 -16.05
C ARG A 300 14.53 -31.12 -15.19
N SER A 301 14.70 -31.30 -13.88
CA SER A 301 13.58 -31.69 -13.01
C SER A 301 12.53 -30.56 -12.92
N ILE A 302 12.96 -29.32 -12.72
CA ILE A 302 12.04 -28.17 -12.67
C ILE A 302 11.33 -27.97 -14.02
N ALA A 303 12.08 -28.07 -15.13
CA ALA A 303 11.51 -27.96 -16.47
C ALA A 303 10.45 -29.05 -16.70
N ARG A 304 10.70 -30.29 -16.25
CA ARG A 304 9.74 -31.40 -16.34
C ARG A 304 8.44 -31.08 -15.62
N ASP A 305 8.48 -30.59 -14.38
CA ASP A 305 7.28 -30.30 -13.59
C ASP A 305 6.45 -29.16 -14.19
N ARG A 306 7.13 -28.12 -14.68
CA ARG A 306 6.48 -27.00 -15.38
C ARG A 306 5.82 -27.45 -16.68
N VAL A 307 6.57 -28.12 -17.56
CA VAL A 307 6.06 -28.62 -18.84
C VAL A 307 4.91 -29.59 -18.62
N PHE A 308 4.98 -30.42 -17.57
CA PHE A 308 3.88 -31.31 -17.19
C PHE A 308 2.61 -30.49 -16.90
N THR A 309 2.72 -29.44 -16.09
CA THR A 309 1.57 -28.60 -15.73
C THR A 309 1.01 -27.85 -16.96
N GLU A 310 1.87 -27.25 -17.76
CA GLU A 310 1.48 -26.48 -18.95
C GLU A 310 0.82 -27.35 -20.03
N THR A 311 1.29 -28.58 -20.21
CA THR A 311 0.73 -29.53 -21.19
C THR A 311 -0.47 -30.32 -20.67
N ALA A 312 -0.84 -30.19 -19.39
CA ALA A 312 -1.92 -30.97 -18.79
C ALA A 312 -3.25 -30.86 -19.55
N PRO A 313 -3.72 -29.67 -19.97
CA PRO A 313 -4.97 -29.55 -20.71
C PRO A 313 -4.92 -30.22 -22.09
N ALA A 314 -3.80 -30.07 -22.81
CA ALA A 314 -3.61 -30.70 -24.11
C ALA A 314 -3.52 -32.23 -24.01
N ARG A 315 -2.87 -32.74 -22.96
CA ARG A 315 -2.82 -34.18 -22.68
C ARG A 315 -4.19 -34.75 -22.33
N ALA A 316 -4.95 -34.07 -21.46
CA ALA A 316 -6.31 -34.48 -21.12
C ALA A 316 -7.20 -34.56 -22.37
N LYS A 317 -7.17 -33.53 -23.24
CA LYS A 317 -7.91 -33.55 -24.50
C LYS A 317 -7.44 -34.66 -25.46
N ALA A 318 -6.14 -34.91 -25.52
CA ALA A 318 -5.60 -36.02 -26.32
C ALA A 318 -6.04 -37.39 -25.79
N ASP A 319 -6.10 -37.57 -24.46
CA ASP A 319 -6.58 -38.80 -23.84
C ASP A 319 -8.08 -39.03 -24.12
N GLU A 320 -8.91 -37.98 -24.05
CA GLU A 320 -10.33 -38.03 -24.45
C GLU A 320 -10.51 -38.43 -25.92
N LEU A 321 -9.77 -37.79 -26.83
CA LEU A 321 -9.76 -38.13 -28.26
C LEU A 321 -9.29 -39.58 -28.51
N GLN A 322 -8.30 -40.04 -27.76
CA GLN A 322 -7.79 -41.41 -27.87
C GLN A 322 -8.84 -42.44 -27.45
N GLU A 323 -9.62 -42.18 -26.40
CA GLU A 323 -10.74 -43.04 -26.02
C GLU A 323 -11.86 -43.04 -27.06
N MET A 324 -12.21 -41.89 -27.64
CA MET A 324 -13.17 -41.82 -28.75
C MET A 324 -12.70 -42.61 -29.97
N VAL A 325 -11.41 -42.52 -30.33
CA VAL A 325 -10.82 -43.32 -31.41
C VAL A 325 -10.93 -44.83 -31.11
N ARG A 326 -10.58 -45.25 -29.87
CA ARG A 326 -10.69 -46.65 -29.44
C ARG A 326 -12.12 -47.16 -29.51
N GLU A 327 -13.09 -46.36 -29.08
CA GLU A 327 -14.51 -46.70 -29.17
C GLU A 327 -14.97 -46.83 -30.62
N ARG A 328 -14.58 -45.90 -31.49
CA ARG A 328 -14.96 -45.94 -32.91
C ARG A 328 -14.37 -47.16 -33.63
N ILE A 329 -13.12 -47.54 -33.32
CA ILE A 329 -12.51 -48.77 -33.82
C ILE A 329 -13.30 -50.00 -33.35
N ARG A 330 -13.69 -50.06 -32.07
CA ARG A 330 -14.51 -51.16 -31.54
C ARG A 330 -15.83 -51.28 -32.30
N GLN A 331 -16.54 -50.17 -32.50
CA GLN A 331 -17.80 -50.13 -33.24
C GLN A 331 -17.64 -50.63 -34.69
N GLU A 332 -16.58 -50.21 -35.40
CA GLU A 332 -16.32 -50.65 -36.78
C GLU A 332 -15.98 -52.15 -36.84
N VAL A 333 -15.20 -52.68 -35.89
CA VAL A 333 -14.89 -54.11 -35.80
C VAL A 333 -16.15 -54.94 -35.51
N GLU A 334 -17.03 -54.47 -34.63
CA GLU A 334 -18.31 -55.13 -34.33
C GLU A 334 -19.24 -55.15 -35.53
N LYS A 335 -19.40 -54.02 -36.23
CA LYS A 335 -20.17 -53.95 -37.48
C LYS A 335 -19.62 -54.92 -38.52
N ALA A 336 -18.30 -54.96 -38.71
CA ALA A 336 -17.67 -55.88 -39.67
C ALA A 336 -17.90 -57.36 -39.30
N ARG A 337 -17.84 -57.70 -38.00
CA ARG A 337 -18.17 -59.04 -37.49
C ARG A 337 -19.64 -59.40 -37.74
N GLN A 338 -20.56 -58.46 -37.50
CA GLN A 338 -21.98 -58.67 -37.73
C GLN A 338 -22.27 -58.87 -39.23
N GLN A 339 -21.72 -58.03 -40.09
CA GLN A 339 -21.85 -58.19 -41.55
C GLN A 339 -21.28 -59.53 -42.03
N LYS A 340 -20.17 -59.99 -41.45
CA LYS A 340 -19.60 -61.31 -41.74
C LYS A 340 -20.56 -62.44 -41.32
N ARG A 341 -21.11 -62.39 -40.11
CA ARG A 341 -22.11 -63.36 -39.63
C ARG A 341 -23.36 -63.39 -40.51
N GLU A 342 -23.86 -62.23 -40.90
CA GLU A 342 -25.02 -62.12 -41.80
C GLU A 342 -24.71 -62.72 -43.19
N LYS A 343 -23.49 -62.50 -43.72
CA LYS A 343 -23.05 -63.12 -44.97
C LYS A 343 -22.91 -64.63 -44.84
N GLU A 344 -22.36 -65.13 -43.74
CA GLU A 344 -22.23 -66.56 -43.45
C GLU A 344 -23.61 -67.24 -43.31
N GLN A 345 -24.54 -66.64 -42.57
CA GLN A 345 -25.93 -67.12 -42.46
C GLN A 345 -26.63 -67.13 -43.82
N LYS A 346 -26.50 -66.08 -44.62
CA LYS A 346 -27.05 -66.04 -45.98
C LYS A 346 -26.44 -67.12 -46.87
N ALA A 347 -25.13 -67.37 -46.75
CA ALA A 347 -24.45 -68.42 -47.51
C ALA A 347 -24.87 -69.83 -47.05
N GLU A 348 -25.13 -70.04 -45.75
CA GLU A 348 -25.62 -71.30 -45.20
C GLU A 348 -27.06 -71.59 -45.64
N LEU A 349 -27.95 -70.59 -45.58
CA LEU A 349 -29.31 -70.66 -46.13
C LEU A 349 -29.30 -71.01 -47.62
N ALA A 350 -28.42 -70.37 -48.40
CA ALA A 350 -28.26 -70.66 -49.82
C ALA A 350 -27.78 -72.10 -50.07
N LYS A 351 -26.83 -72.60 -49.27
CA LYS A 351 -26.38 -74.01 -49.35
C LYS A 351 -27.48 -75.00 -48.98
N GLY A 352 -28.27 -74.72 -47.94
CA GLY A 352 -29.41 -75.54 -47.53
C GLY A 352 -30.48 -75.64 -48.61
N LEU A 353 -30.81 -74.52 -49.28
CA LEU A 353 -31.71 -74.49 -50.43
C LEU A 353 -31.20 -75.31 -51.62
N VAL A 354 -29.90 -75.24 -51.91
CA VAL A 354 -29.28 -76.05 -52.98
C VAL A 354 -29.27 -77.55 -52.63
N LEU A 355 -29.09 -77.92 -51.36
CA LEU A 355 -29.16 -79.31 -50.92
C LEU A 355 -30.60 -79.87 -50.99
N ALA A 356 -31.59 -79.06 -50.60
CA ALA A 356 -33.01 -79.39 -50.70
C ALA A 356 -33.52 -79.52 -52.14
N ALA A 357 -32.87 -78.86 -53.10
CA ALA A 357 -33.17 -79.01 -54.53
C ALA A 357 -32.50 -80.22 -55.20
N LYS A 358 -31.61 -80.93 -54.49
CA LYS A 358 -30.90 -82.13 -54.99
C LYS A 358 -31.44 -83.45 -54.41
N LEU A 359 -32.29 -83.38 -53.38
CA LEU A 359 -33.14 -84.47 -52.90
C LEU A 359 -34.48 -84.41 -53.63
#